data_AF-A0A242CVU9-F1
#
_entry.id   AF-A0A242CVU9-F1
#
_cell.length_a   1.000
_cell.length_b   1.000
_cell.length_c   1.000
_cell.angle_alpha   90.00
_cell.angle_beta   90.00
_cell.angle_gamma   90.00
#
_symmetry.space_group_name_H-M   'P 1'
#
loop_
_entity.id
_entity.type
_entity.pdbx_description
1 polymer ?
#
loop_
_entity_poly.entity_id
_entity_poly.type
_entity_poly.pdbx_seq_one_letter_code
_entity_poly.pdbx_strand_id
1 'polypeptide(L)' 'MKKRIKKKKAYKKYIHDIFAGYEEMLENPAINEKKFSYLKEETTLKRDDQNQIRFRTIDID' A
#
# COMPACT_ATOMS: atom_id res chain seq x y z
N MET A 1 14.39 -18.87 14.41
CA MET A 1 12.97 -19.12 14.06
C MET A 1 12.06 -17.87 14.15
N LYS A 2 12.15 -17.05 15.21
CA LYS A 2 11.27 -15.88 15.42
C LYS A 2 11.34 -14.78 14.33
N LYS A 3 12.52 -14.55 13.71
CA LYS A 3 12.71 -13.52 12.68
C LYS A 3 11.86 -13.73 11.42
N ARG A 4 11.80 -14.97 10.89
CA ARG A 4 11.01 -15.31 9.68
C ARG A 4 9.52 -15.08 9.90
N ILE A 5 9.01 -15.51 11.06
CA ILE A 5 7.61 -15.32 11.45
C ILE A 5 7.29 -13.82 11.59
N LYS A 6 8.17 -13.04 12.24
CA LYS A 6 8.00 -11.59 12.36
C LYS A 6 7.95 -10.89 11.00
N LYS A 7 8.86 -11.23 10.06
CA LYS A 7 8.83 -10.70 8.69
C LYS A 7 7.53 -11.04 7.96
N LYS A 8 7.08 -12.30 8.02
CA LYS A 8 5.81 -12.73 7.41
C LYS A 8 4.60 -11.98 8.00
N LYS A 9 4.57 -11.77 9.32
CA LYS A 9 3.51 -10.99 9.98
C LYS A 9 3.50 -9.53 9.52
N ALA A 10 4.68 -8.91 9.44
CA ALA A 10 4.81 -7.53 8.98
C ALA A 10 4.40 -7.37 7.49
N TYR A 11 4.78 -8.30 6.62
CA TYR A 11 4.34 -8.30 5.23
C TYR A 11 2.81 -8.47 5.10
N LYS A 12 2.21 -9.37 5.88
CA LYS A 12 0.75 -9.49 5.92
C LYS A 12 0.07 -8.19 6.36
N LYS A 13 0.65 -7.50 7.36
CA LYS A 13 0.14 -6.21 7.80
C LYS A 13 0.27 -5.16 6.69
N TYR A 14 1.42 -5.10 6.03
CA TYR A 14 1.65 -4.21 4.89
C TYR A 14 0.59 -4.36 3.79
N ILE A 15 0.33 -5.61 3.36
CA ILE A 15 -0.72 -5.89 2.36
C ILE A 15 -2.10 -5.49 2.88
N HIS A 16 -2.43 -5.77 4.14
CA HIS A 16 -3.70 -5.37 4.74
C HIS A 16 -3.86 -3.84 4.78
N ASP A 17 -2.81 -3.12 5.16
CA ASP A 17 -2.80 -1.66 5.21
C ASP A 17 -3.02 -1.04 3.81
N ILE A 18 -2.45 -1.65 2.75
CA ILE A 18 -2.69 -1.23 1.35
C ILE A 18 -4.17 -1.34 0.99
N PHE A 19 -4.81 -2.49 1.28
CA PHE A 19 -6.22 -2.69 0.95
C PHE A 19 -7.14 -1.78 1.78
N ALA A 20 -6.88 -1.62 3.07
CA ALA A 20 -7.61 -0.66 3.90
C ALA A 20 -7.44 0.78 3.37
N GLY A 21 -6.25 1.13 2.90
CA GLY A 21 -5.98 2.40 2.24
C GLY A 21 -6.80 2.60 0.97
N TYR A 22 -6.94 1.56 0.16
CA TYR A 22 -7.75 1.55 -1.04
C TYR A 22 -9.25 1.72 -0.71
N GLU A 23 -9.77 1.00 0.28
CA GLU A 23 -11.15 1.15 0.75
C GLU A 23 -11.43 2.58 1.21
N GLU A 24 -10.54 3.17 2.01
CA GLU A 24 -10.69 4.56 2.46
C GLU A 24 -10.63 5.56 1.29
N MET A 25 -9.82 5.30 0.27
CA MET A 25 -9.80 6.10 -0.95
C MET A 25 -11.10 5.96 -1.74
N LEU A 26 -11.75 4.79 -1.75
CA LEU A 26 -13.07 4.61 -2.37
C LEU A 26 -14.14 5.42 -1.65
N GLU A 27 -14.12 5.42 -0.31
CA GLU A 27 -15.07 6.16 0.53
C GLU A 27 -14.85 7.68 0.47
N ASN A 28 -13.59 8.13 0.37
CA ASN A 28 -13.20 9.54 0.38
C ASN A 28 -12.53 9.96 -0.93
N PRO A 29 -13.29 10.52 -1.89
CA PRO A 29 -12.75 11.01 -3.16
C PRO A 29 -11.71 12.14 -3.04
N ALA A 30 -11.64 12.81 -1.87
CA ALA A 30 -10.66 13.85 -1.60
C ALA A 30 -9.22 13.32 -1.48
N ILE A 31 -9.06 12.00 -1.25
CA ILE A 31 -7.75 11.38 -1.12
C ILE A 31 -7.24 11.00 -2.51
N ASN A 32 -6.25 11.75 -2.99
CA ASN A 32 -5.65 11.54 -4.31
C ASN A 32 -4.51 10.52 -4.29
N GLU A 33 -3.81 10.38 -3.17
CA GLU A 33 -2.63 9.53 -3.07
C GLU A 33 -2.45 8.96 -1.65
N LYS A 34 -2.00 7.70 -1.57
CA LYS A 34 -1.51 7.04 -0.35
C LYS A 34 -0.26 6.24 -0.64
N LYS A 35 0.65 6.18 0.33
CA LYS A 35 1.92 5.44 0.20
C LYS A 35 2.07 4.45 1.33
N PHE A 36 2.56 3.28 1.00
CA PHE A 36 2.84 2.19 1.91
C PHE A 36 4.23 1.67 1.64
N SER A 37 5.04 1.47 2.67
CA SER A 37 6.39 0.91 2.52
C SER A 37 6.59 -0.33 3.37
N TYR A 38 7.37 -1.27 2.84
CA TYR A 38 7.81 -2.45 3.54
C TYR A 38 9.21 -2.87 3.09
N LEU A 39 10.17 -2.84 4.02
CA LEU A 39 11.58 -3.09 3.72
C LEU A 39 12.09 -2.13 2.62
N LYS A 40 12.34 -2.66 1.42
CA LYS A 40 12.79 -1.91 0.25
C LYS A 40 11.68 -1.69 -0.77
N GLU A 41 10.43 -2.05 -0.49
CA GLU A 41 9.32 -1.86 -1.42
C GLU A 41 8.45 -0.67 -1.00
N GLU A 42 8.09 0.20 -1.93
CA GLU A 42 7.03 1.21 -1.77
C GLU A 42 5.89 0.92 -2.74
N THR A 43 4.68 0.78 -2.20
CA THR A 43 3.44 0.74 -2.98
C THR A 43 2.72 2.07 -2.82
N THR A 44 2.48 2.74 -3.93
CA THR A 44 1.67 3.95 -4.01
C THR A 44 0.30 3.63 -4.59
N LEU A 45 -0.75 4.08 -3.92
CA LEU A 45 -2.11 4.18 -4.45
C LEU A 45 -2.31 5.60 -4.94
N LYS A 46 -2.66 5.79 -6.20
CA LYS A 46 -2.87 7.12 -6.77
C LYS A 46 -4.07 7.13 -7.70
N ARG A 47 -4.87 8.20 -7.65
CA ARG A 47 -5.92 8.46 -8.64
C ARG A 47 -5.30 8.94 -9.96
N ASP A 48 -5.67 8.30 -11.06
CA ASP A 48 -5.29 8.74 -12.40
C ASP A 48 -6.23 9.83 -12.92
N ASP A 49 -5.99 10.32 -14.13
CA ASP A 49 -6.76 11.40 -14.76
C ASP A 49 -8.23 11.02 -15.01
N GLN A 50 -8.56 9.72 -15.00
CA GLN A 50 -9.92 9.18 -15.10
C GLN A 50 -10.54 8.92 -13.72
N ASN A 51 -9.89 9.41 -12.65
CA ASN A 51 -10.29 9.23 -11.26
C ASN A 51 -10.29 7.76 -10.81
N GLN A 52 -9.57 6.88 -11.50
CA GLN A 52 -9.40 5.47 -11.13
C GLN A 52 -8.20 5.32 -10.20
N ILE A 53 -8.33 4.48 -9.18
CA ILE A 53 -7.23 4.23 -8.24
C ILE A 53 -6.29 3.18 -8.86
N ARG A 54 -5.03 3.58 -9.08
CA ARG A 54 -3.95 2.74 -9.60
C ARG A 54 -2.99 2.38 -8.48
N PHE A 55 -2.53 1.13 -8.52
CA PHE A 55 -1.51 0.60 -7.63
C PHE A 55 -0.18 0.58 -8.37
N ARG A 56 0.87 1.14 -7.77
CA ARG A 56 2.23 1.08 -8.30
C ARG A 56 3.19 0.69 -7.20
N THR A 57 3.86 -0.44 -7.37
CA THR A 57 4.92 -0.90 -6.47
C THR A 57 6.27 -0.67 -7.14
N ILE A 58 7.20 -0.07 -6.41
CA ILE A 58 8.59 0.13 -6.82
C ILE A 58 9.53 -0.39 -5.73
N ASP A 59 10.68 -0.92 -6.15
CA ASP A 59 11.81 -1.16 -5.26
C ASP A 59 12.52 0.18 -5.00
N ILE A 60 12.85 0.43 -3.75
CA ILE A 60 13.57 1.58 -3.22
C ILE A 60 14.93 1.03 -2.78
N ASP A 61 15.94 1.25 -3.61
CA ASP A 61 17.29 0.72 -3.37
C ASP A 61 18.06 1.45 -2.27
#